data_AF-A0A919BRF1-F1
#
_entry.id   AF-A0A919BRF1-F1
#
_cell.length_a   1.000
_cell.length_b   1.000
_cell.length_c   1.000
_cell.angle_alpha   90.00
_cell.angle_beta   90.00
_cell.angle_gamma   90.00
#
_symmetry.space_group_name_H-M   'P 1'
#
loop_
_entity.id
_entity.type
_entity.pdbx_description
1 polymer ?
#
loop_
_entity_poly.entity_id
_entity_poly.type
_entity_poly.pdbx_seq_one_letter_code
_entity_poly.pdbx_strand_id
1 'polypeptide(L)'
;MWAIISTSKNLKFFDLKGTTAKEIEGLSYFVKHKGNVPEIPFEHNFAVTTLIEHGVPLFINKADARSEAVALNLTGFKYLKLTPTIIKF
;
A
#
# COMPACT_ATOMS: atom_id res chain seq x y z
N MET A 1 3.20 -1.14 10.36
CA MET A 1 2.36 -1.89 9.41
C MET A 1 3.06 -1.96 8.06
N TRP A 2 2.61 -2.88 7.20
CA TRP A 2 3.12 -3.13 5.86
C TRP A 2 1.96 -3.19 4.89
N ALA A 3 2.15 -2.62 3.71
CA ALA A 3 1.23 -2.73 2.58
C ALA A 3 1.99 -3.27 1.36
N ILE A 4 1.28 -3.96 0.46
CA ILE A 4 1.84 -4.42 -0.81
C ILE A 4 1.50 -3.37 -1.88
N ILE A 5 2.53 -2.92 -2.59
CA ILE A 5 2.40 -1.93 -3.66
C ILE A 5 2.97 -2.47 -4.97
N SER A 6 2.38 -2.09 -6.09
CA SER A 6 2.83 -2.38 -7.44
C SER A 6 4.14 -1.65 -7.73
N THR A 7 5.05 -2.28 -8.47
CA THR A 7 6.27 -1.63 -8.99
C THR A 7 6.05 -0.98 -10.35
N SER A 8 4.80 -0.90 -10.82
CA SER A 8 4.45 -0.19 -12.05
C SER A 8 4.66 1.33 -11.91
N LYS A 9 4.58 2.06 -13.03
CA LYS A 9 4.87 3.51 -13.12
C LYS A 9 4.13 4.37 -12.08
N ASN A 10 2.97 3.93 -11.58
CA ASN A 10 2.11 4.70 -10.68
C ASN A 10 2.06 4.17 -9.24
N LEU A 11 2.92 3.20 -8.86
CA LEU A 11 3.02 2.65 -7.50
C LEU A 11 1.65 2.44 -6.82
N LYS A 12 0.80 1.58 -7.39
CA LYS A 12 -0.59 1.38 -6.89
C LYS A 12 -0.66 0.38 -5.74
N PHE A 13 -1.73 0.41 -4.96
CA PHE A 13 -1.99 -0.59 -3.92
C PHE A 13 -2.75 -1.79 -4.48
N PHE A 14 -2.57 -2.95 -3.87
CA PHE A 14 -3.32 -4.16 -4.21
C PHE A 14 -4.45 -4.43 -3.21
N ASP A 15 -5.63 -4.75 -3.73
CA ASP A 15 -6.66 -5.48 -3.00
C ASP A 15 -6.32 -6.97 -3.05
N LEU A 16 -6.20 -7.58 -1.87
CA LEU A 16 -5.86 -9.00 -1.69
C LEU A 16 -7.03 -9.78 -1.07
N LYS A 17 -8.22 -9.19 -0.92
CA LYS A 17 -9.39 -9.87 -0.34
C LYS A 17 -10.03 -10.92 -1.26
N GLY A 18 -9.71 -10.87 -2.56
CA GLY A 18 -10.22 -11.79 -3.57
C GLY A 18 -9.33 -13.00 -3.82
N THR A 19 -9.78 -13.89 -4.70
CA THR A 19 -8.98 -15.03 -5.19
C THR A 19 -7.79 -14.61 -6.06
N THR A 20 -7.80 -13.36 -6.55
CA THR A 20 -6.71 -12.75 -7.30
C THR A 20 -6.43 -11.36 -6.77
N ALA A 21 -5.16 -11.00 -6.69
CA ALA A 21 -4.75 -9.66 -6.35
C ALA A 21 -5.12 -8.69 -7.48
N LYS A 22 -5.76 -7.58 -7.12
CA LYS A 22 -6.16 -6.54 -8.09
C LYS A 22 -5.57 -5.21 -7.67
N GLU A 23 -5.03 -4.45 -8.62
CA GLU A 23 -4.65 -3.07 -8.36
C GLU A 23 -5.91 -2.25 -8.09
N ILE A 24 -5.91 -1.45 -7.03
CA ILE A 24 -7.02 -0.55 -6.72
C ILE A 24 -6.94 0.67 -7.62
N GLU A 25 -7.99 0.90 -8.41
CA GLU A 25 -8.09 2.09 -9.24
C GLU A 25 -8.33 3.33 -8.37
N GLY A 26 -7.69 4.45 -8.74
CA GLY A 26 -7.81 5.72 -8.02
C GLY A 26 -6.93 5.85 -6.77
N LEU A 27 -6.31 4.76 -6.28
CA LEU A 27 -5.41 4.79 -5.13
C LEU A 27 -3.96 4.49 -5.54
N SER A 28 -3.21 5.57 -5.81
CA SER A 28 -1.77 5.52 -6.13
C SER A 28 -0.95 5.96 -4.92
N TYR A 29 0.30 5.49 -4.83
CA TYR A 29 1.24 5.96 -3.80
C TYR A 29 1.28 7.48 -3.80
N PHE A 30 1.07 8.07 -2.63
CA PHE A 30 0.79 9.49 -2.37
C PHE A 30 1.93 10.43 -2.79
N VAL A 31 2.20 10.52 -4.09
CA VAL A 31 3.17 11.45 -4.67
C VAL A 31 2.47 12.78 -4.87
N LYS A 32 2.71 13.75 -3.97
CA LYS A 32 2.43 15.15 -4.27
C LYS A 32 3.60 15.70 -5.08
N HIS A 33 3.33 16.18 -6.29
CA HIS A 33 4.31 16.90 -7.07
C HIS A 33 4.42 18.34 -6.55
N LYS A 34 5.63 18.79 -6.21
CA LYS A 34 5.96 20.20 -5.98
C LYS A 34 7.14 20.58 -6.88
N GLY A 35 6.84 21.11 -8.07
CA GLY A 35 7.85 21.34 -9.12
C GLY A 35 8.36 20.04 -9.75
N ASN A 36 9.66 19.98 -10.09
CA ASN A 36 10.31 18.84 -10.76
C ASN A 36 10.81 17.74 -9.80
N VAL A 37 10.64 17.89 -8.49
CA VAL A 37 11.08 16.92 -7.49
C VAL A 37 9.85 16.42 -6.72
N PRO A 38 9.59 15.11 -6.69
CA PRO A 38 8.55 14.56 -5.84
C PRO A 38 8.96 14.73 -4.37
N GLU A 39 8.42 15.77 -3.72
CA GLU A 39 8.49 15.94 -2.27
C GLU A 39 7.34 15.11 -1.70
N ILE A 40 7.65 13.97 -1.08
CA ILE A 40 6.66 13.07 -0.50
C ILE A 40 6.59 13.35 1.01
N PRO A 41 5.79 14.31 1.50
CA PRO A 41 5.40 14.32 2.89
C PRO A 41 4.49 13.09 3.10
N PHE A 42 5.13 11.96 3.37
CA PHE A 42 4.43 10.69 3.53
C PHE A 42 3.77 10.69 4.91
N GLU A 43 2.55 11.23 4.99
CA GLU A 43 1.80 11.26 6.23
C GLU A 43 1.25 9.86 6.52
N HIS A 44 1.99 9.11 7.33
CA HIS A 44 1.70 7.69 7.59
C HIS A 44 0.32 7.45 8.21
N ASN A 45 -0.22 8.37 9.01
CA ASN A 45 -1.54 8.22 9.61
C ASN A 45 -2.63 8.33 8.53
N PHE A 46 -2.66 9.42 7.77
CA PHE A 46 -3.56 9.57 6.63
C PHE A 46 -3.46 8.41 5.64
N ALA A 47 -2.24 7.99 5.29
CA ALA A 47 -2.04 6.85 4.40
C ALA A 47 -2.68 5.57 4.95
N VAL A 48 -2.49 5.27 6.24
CA VAL A 48 -3.11 4.10 6.89
C VAL A 48 -4.63 4.23 6.93
N THR A 49 -5.17 5.39 7.31
CA THR A 49 -6.63 5.63 7.34
C THR A 49 -7.25 5.44 5.95
N THR A 50 -6.69 6.08 4.92
CA THR A 50 -7.19 5.93 3.54
C THR A 50 -7.14 4.48 3.06
N LEU A 51 -6.06 3.75 3.38
CA LEU A 51 -5.92 2.34 3.01
C LEU A 51 -6.99 1.48 3.71
N ILE A 52 -7.26 1.73 4.99
CA ILE A 52 -8.33 1.03 5.74
C ILE A 52 -9.71 1.34 5.15
N GLU A 53 -10.00 2.62 4.85
CA GLU A 53 -11.27 3.05 4.24
C GLU A 53 -11.51 2.37 2.88
N HIS A 54 -10.46 2.22 2.08
CA HIS A 54 -10.52 1.50 0.80
C HIS A 54 -10.47 -0.03 0.97
N GLY A 55 -10.41 -0.52 2.21
CA GLY A 55 -10.36 -1.93 2.52
C GLY A 55 -9.06 -2.62 2.11
N VAL A 56 -7.97 -1.89 1.94
CA VAL A 56 -6.65 -2.45 1.62
C VAL A 56 -6.12 -3.26 2.79
N PRO A 57 -5.65 -4.48 2.55
CA PRO A 57 -4.99 -5.30 3.57
C PRO A 57 -3.72 -4.64 4.09
N LEU A 58 -3.68 -4.39 5.40
CA LEU A 58 -2.52 -3.91 6.12
C LEU A 58 -2.00 -5.01 7.04
N PHE A 59 -0.70 -5.28 6.97
CA PHE A 59 -0.07 -6.35 7.72
C PHE A 59 0.75 -5.77 8.87
N ILE A 60 0.69 -6.41 10.04
CA ILE A 60 1.53 -6.00 11.17
C ILE A 60 3.00 -6.31 10.85
N ASN A 61 3.26 -7.52 10.32
CA ASN A 61 4.59 -8.01 9.97
C ASN A 61 4.79 -8.09 8.46
N LYS A 62 6.04 -7.93 8.02
CA LYS A 62 6.42 -8.12 6.62
C LYS A 62 6.28 -9.58 6.17
N ALA A 63 6.45 -10.52 7.11
CA ALA A 63 6.32 -11.95 6.84
C ALA A 63 4.90 -12.30 6.38
N ASP A 64 3.88 -11.76 7.05
CA ASP A 64 2.47 -12.00 6.71
C ASP A 64 2.14 -11.44 5.32
N ALA A 65 2.60 -10.20 5.03
CA ALA A 65 2.47 -9.61 3.70
C ALA A 65 3.17 -10.45 2.61
N ARG A 66 4.28 -11.11 2.95
CA ARG A 66 4.99 -12.00 2.03
C ARG A 66 4.22 -13.28 1.77
N SER A 67 3.71 -13.92 2.83
CA SER A 67 2.90 -15.13 2.71
C SER A 67 1.68 -14.89 1.81
N GLU A 68 1.00 -13.75 1.98
CA GLU A 68 -0.16 -13.39 1.16
C GLU A 68 0.20 -13.20 -0.32
N ALA A 69 1.31 -12.48 -0.59
CA ALA A 69 1.77 -12.27 -1.96
C ALA A 69 2.11 -13.59 -2.67
N VAL A 70 2.71 -14.53 -1.94
CA VAL A 70 3.05 -15.86 -2.47
C VAL A 70 1.79 -16.69 -2.71
N ALA A 71 0.83 -16.68 -1.78
CA ALA A 71 -0.43 -17.39 -1.92
C ALA A 71 -1.21 -16.95 -3.16
N LEU A 72 -1.13 -15.66 -3.51
CA LEU A 72 -1.80 -15.06 -4.67
C LEU A 72 -0.95 -15.05 -5.95
N ASN A 73 0.23 -15.68 -5.97
CA ASN A 73 1.18 -15.67 -7.08
C ASN A 73 1.47 -14.26 -7.64
N LEU A 74 1.54 -13.28 -6.73
CA LEU A 74 1.70 -11.87 -7.06
C LEU A 74 3.11 -11.64 -7.65
N THR A 75 3.20 -10.86 -8.72
CA THR A 75 4.49 -10.47 -9.33
C THR A 75 4.55 -8.96 -9.50
N GLY A 76 5.76 -8.39 -9.65
CA GLY A 76 5.92 -6.95 -9.87
C GLY A 76 5.45 -6.09 -8.68
N PHE A 77 5.80 -6.49 -7.46
CA PHE A 77 5.37 -5.82 -6.24
C PHE A 77 6.54 -5.50 -5.31
N LYS A 78 6.30 -4.56 -4.38
CA LYS A 78 7.18 -4.16 -3.27
C LYS A 78 6.38 -4.06 -1.99
N TYR A 79 7.09 -4.02 -0.87
CA TYR A 79 6.51 -3.81 0.44
C TYR A 79 6.75 -2.38 0.91
N LEU A 80 5.68 -1.69 1.26
CA LEU A 80 5.71 -0.37 1.85
C LEU A 80 5.58 -0.48 3.36
N LYS A 81 6.56 0.05 4.11
CA LYS A 81 6.46 0.16 5.57
C LYS A 81 5.69 1.44 5.93
N LEU A 82 4.61 1.28 6.69
CA LEU A 82 3.82 2.36 7.26
C LEU A 82 4.05 2.42 8.76
N THR A 83 4.40 3.60 9.28
CA THR A 83 4.62 3.86 10.72
C THR A 83 3.65 4.92 11.22
N PRO A 84 2.34 4.60 11.32
CA PRO A 84 1.38 5.51 11.92
C PRO A 84 1.72 5.73 13.40
N THR A 85 1.58 6.96 13.88
CA THR A 85 1.74 7.32 15.30
C THR A 85 0.44 7.17 16.08
N ILE A 86 -0.71 7.28 15.41
CA ILE A 86 -2.04 7.10 16.01
C ILE A 86 -2.91 6.37 15.00
N ILE A 87 -3.39 5.18 15.37
CA ILE A 87 -4.44 4.48 14.62
C ILE A 87 -5.75 4.88 15.31
N LYS A 88 -6.49 5.82 14.73
CA LYS A 88 -7.85 6.10 15.19
C LYS A 88 -8.78 5.11 14.47
N PHE A 89 -9.42 4.25 15.26
CA PHE A 89 -10.47 3.34 14.82
C PHE A 89 -11.82 4.06 14.86
#